data_AF-S3CDC9-F1
#
_entry.id   AF-S3CDC9-F1
#
_cell.length_a   1.000
_cell.length_b   1.000
_cell.length_c   1.000
_cell.angle_alpha   90.00
_cell.angle_beta   90.00
_cell.angle_gamma   90.00
#
_symmetry.space_group_name_H-M   'P 1'
#
loop_
_entity.id
_entity.type
_entity.pdbx_description
1 polymer ?
#
loop_
_entity_poly.entity_id
_entity_poly.type
_entity_poly.pdbx_seq_one_letter_code
_entity_poly.pdbx_strand_id
1 'polypeptide(L)'
;MTTRRTLLTAGAVASALPSSLLAVALENSSDALETWQQVIVIGSGLAGLTAGASALESGARRVLILEKGPLVGGHSLYSSGSIAAVAPDRAGAFSNGWRDSVEQFVADALAVGGGSGDPERLVQIARGSAAMLDWLEGLGVSFGRPFEARSGLHPRSWAMPGNSAGRSYVLAVMDCYRRLGGKTILSAKVETLERQESCWKVGVTIRSENEVRLKYFQAPAVIIASGGFTANVERRMKIMEQLTPDIHTSADPYGTAWDGAQGDGLDLAQRAGGVIAEGFGLQLLPFWGGRLIDYAGGDMYVDETGRRFVDENLPWNAISEHILSLKSRRCWVITDAQSYKGATLSLKLINGIVRKAGSIREMAAAMRIPPTVLEQTFAQYNRAADAGLDPLTGKKFFTQRIEKPPFYFGEEQIYVHTTLDGILTDAQAQVRAQTGGVIPGLFAAGEVVGGIFGFDRLGGAGITNCLVMGRIAGQRAVECQSGT
;
A
#
# COMPACT_ATOMS: atom_id res chain seq x y z
N MET A 1 -58.97 -25.37 1.29
CA MET A 1 -58.26 -25.21 0.00
C MET A 1 -57.62 -23.83 0.00
N THR A 2 -56.34 -23.79 0.34
CA THR A 2 -55.56 -22.62 0.71
C THR A 2 -54.73 -22.09 -0.47
N THR A 3 -55.00 -20.83 -0.82
CA THR A 3 -54.05 -19.75 -1.16
C THR A 3 -52.66 -20.11 -1.70
N ARG A 4 -52.46 -19.83 -3.00
CA ARG A 4 -51.15 -19.54 -3.61
C ARG A 4 -51.28 -18.23 -4.41
N ARG A 5 -50.60 -17.17 -3.94
CA ARG A 5 -49.92 -16.11 -4.74
C ARG A 5 -49.79 -14.81 -3.93
N THR A 6 -48.71 -14.71 -3.16
CA THR A 6 -48.02 -13.44 -2.91
C THR A 6 -46.67 -13.73 -2.26
N LEU A 7 -45.64 -13.82 -3.09
CA LEU A 7 -44.24 -13.73 -2.68
C LEU A 7 -43.48 -13.26 -3.91
N LEU A 8 -43.13 -11.97 -3.93
CA LEU A 8 -42.02 -11.34 -4.64
C LEU A 8 -42.29 -9.82 -4.64
N THR A 9 -41.39 -9.09 -3.97
CA THR A 9 -40.94 -7.70 -4.16
C THR A 9 -40.91 -6.90 -2.85
N ALA A 10 -39.90 -7.17 -2.03
CA ALA A 10 -39.37 -6.22 -1.06
C ALA A 10 -37.85 -6.28 -1.14
N GLY A 11 -37.31 -5.70 -2.21
CA GLY A 11 -35.89 -5.55 -2.44
C GLY A 11 -35.67 -4.22 -3.18
N ALA A 12 -34.76 -3.42 -2.64
CA ALA A 12 -34.25 -2.16 -3.17
C ALA A 12 -35.17 -0.92 -3.07
N VAL A 13 -35.10 -0.22 -1.94
CA VAL A 13 -34.94 1.26 -1.90
C VAL A 13 -34.13 1.63 -0.65
N ALA A 14 -32.81 1.67 -0.78
CA ALA A 14 -31.93 2.41 0.14
C ALA A 14 -31.11 3.39 -0.71
N SER A 15 -31.83 4.25 -1.43
CA SER A 15 -31.28 5.34 -2.22
C SER A 15 -31.42 6.65 -1.45
N ALA A 16 -30.29 7.27 -1.15
CA ALA A 16 -30.09 8.69 -0.85
C ALA A 16 -31.16 9.35 0.03
N LEU A 17 -30.93 9.37 1.34
CA LEU A 17 -31.59 10.37 2.19
C LEU A 17 -31.03 11.76 1.84
N PRO A 18 -31.87 12.77 1.58
CA PRO A 18 -31.46 14.16 1.46
C PRO A 18 -30.69 14.60 2.72
N SER A 19 -29.61 15.36 2.55
CA SER A 19 -28.78 15.92 3.63
C SER A 19 -29.58 16.71 4.68
N SER A 20 -30.76 17.23 4.31
CA SER A 20 -31.68 17.92 5.22
C SER A 20 -32.43 17.00 6.19
N LEU A 21 -32.64 15.72 5.85
CA LEU A 21 -33.26 14.74 6.77
C LEU A 21 -32.23 14.12 7.72
N LEU A 22 -30.95 14.09 7.34
CA LEU A 22 -29.86 13.81 8.28
C LEU A 22 -29.80 14.88 9.37
N ALA A 23 -29.99 16.15 9.01
CA ALA A 23 -29.94 17.27 9.95
C ALA A 23 -31.06 17.23 11.01
N VAL A 24 -32.26 16.77 10.65
CA VAL A 24 -33.41 16.67 11.59
C VAL A 24 -33.31 15.47 12.52
N ALA A 25 -32.59 14.41 12.13
CA ALA A 25 -32.26 13.29 13.03
C ALA A 25 -31.14 13.62 14.04
N LEU A 26 -30.40 14.74 13.85
CA LEU A 26 -29.30 15.16 14.72
C LEU A 26 -29.75 15.79 16.05
N GLU A 27 -30.99 16.27 16.16
CA GLU A 27 -31.43 17.03 17.35
C GLU A 27 -32.06 16.17 18.47
N ASN A 28 -32.43 14.91 18.22
CA ASN A 28 -33.23 14.11 19.17
C ASN A 28 -32.60 12.81 19.68
N SER A 29 -31.26 12.72 19.75
CA SER A 29 -30.60 11.67 20.55
C SER A 29 -29.84 12.28 21.72
N SER A 30 -30.58 12.78 22.70
CA SER A 30 -30.07 13.07 24.04
C SER A 30 -29.70 11.75 24.75
N ASP A 31 -28.54 11.19 24.38
CA ASP A 31 -27.72 10.31 25.23
C ASP A 31 -26.32 9.98 24.63
N ALA A 32 -25.75 10.86 23.80
CA ALA A 32 -24.36 10.71 23.37
C ALA A 32 -23.40 11.21 24.48
N LEU A 33 -23.11 10.37 25.47
CA LEU A 33 -21.99 10.60 26.38
C LEU A 33 -20.69 10.78 25.56
N GLU A 34 -20.20 12.02 25.46
CA GLU A 34 -18.91 12.33 24.85
C GLU A 34 -17.82 11.53 25.57
N THR A 35 -17.19 10.61 24.86
CA THR A 35 -16.20 9.71 25.47
C THR A 35 -14.80 10.28 25.24
N TRP A 36 -14.19 10.77 26.31
CA TRP A 36 -12.84 11.34 26.28
C TRP A 36 -11.75 10.29 26.03
N GLN A 37 -10.75 10.63 25.22
CA GLN A 37 -9.52 9.87 24.94
C GLN A 37 -8.28 10.79 25.05
N GLN A 38 -7.08 10.20 25.25
CA GLN A 38 -5.82 10.95 25.10
C GLN A 38 -5.45 11.06 23.62
N VAL A 39 -5.58 9.95 22.89
CA VAL A 39 -5.23 9.89 21.47
C VAL A 39 -6.33 9.13 20.74
N ILE A 40 -6.84 9.73 19.66
CA ILE A 40 -7.68 9.04 18.69
C ILE A 40 -6.87 8.81 17.42
N VAL A 41 -6.88 7.58 16.92
CA VAL A 41 -6.24 7.21 15.66
C VAL A 41 -7.33 6.81 14.67
N ILE A 42 -7.29 7.38 13.47
CA ILE A 42 -8.25 7.14 12.39
C ILE A 42 -7.62 6.17 11.39
N GLY A 43 -8.09 4.93 11.37
CA GLY A 43 -7.58 3.84 10.54
C GLY A 43 -6.73 2.85 11.34
N SER A 44 -6.94 1.56 11.08
CA SER A 44 -6.25 0.46 11.76
C SER A 44 -5.27 -0.30 10.85
N GLY A 45 -4.78 0.37 9.80
CA GLY A 45 -3.64 -0.13 9.04
C GLY A 45 -2.37 -0.20 9.89
N LEU A 46 -1.26 -0.70 9.33
CA LEU A 46 -0.02 -0.85 10.09
C LEU A 46 0.46 0.48 10.70
N ALA A 47 0.29 1.60 10.00
CA ALA A 47 0.62 2.92 10.53
C ALA A 47 -0.21 3.30 11.77
N GLY A 48 -1.53 3.09 11.70
CA GLY A 48 -2.43 3.42 12.81
C GLY A 48 -2.25 2.51 14.02
N LEU A 49 -2.06 1.20 13.79
CA LEU A 49 -1.74 0.25 14.86
C LEU A 49 -0.40 0.57 15.51
N THR A 50 0.63 0.92 14.71
CA THR A 50 1.94 1.31 15.23
C THR A 50 1.87 2.61 16.03
N ALA A 51 1.12 3.60 15.55
CA ALA A 51 0.89 4.85 16.26
C ALA A 51 0.14 4.61 17.59
N GLY A 52 -0.90 3.80 17.57
CA GLY A 52 -1.67 3.45 18.77
C GLY A 52 -0.82 2.72 19.81
N ALA A 53 -0.04 1.72 19.40
CA ALA A 53 0.87 1.00 20.29
C ALA A 53 1.96 1.93 20.85
N SER A 54 2.58 2.74 20.00
CA SER A 54 3.65 3.66 20.41
C SER A 54 3.15 4.74 21.37
N ALA A 55 1.92 5.24 21.20
CA ALA A 55 1.31 6.16 22.14
C ALA A 55 1.11 5.53 23.53
N LEU A 56 0.66 4.27 23.59
CA LEU A 56 0.53 3.52 24.85
C LEU A 56 1.89 3.25 25.50
N GLU A 57 2.89 2.83 24.72
CA GLU A 57 4.27 2.64 25.17
C GLU A 57 4.89 3.96 25.70
N SER A 58 4.43 5.10 25.18
CA SER A 58 4.84 6.45 25.62
C SER A 58 4.06 6.98 26.82
N GLY A 59 3.19 6.18 27.43
CA GLY A 59 2.49 6.52 28.67
C GLY A 59 1.04 6.99 28.52
N ALA A 60 0.48 7.03 27.31
CA ALA A 60 -0.95 7.19 27.16
C ALA A 60 -1.69 5.99 27.78
N ARG A 61 -2.82 6.26 28.42
CA ARG A 61 -3.71 5.27 29.07
C ARG A 61 -5.02 5.07 28.32
N ARG A 62 -5.43 6.05 27.49
CA ARG A 62 -6.68 6.03 26.72
C ARG A 62 -6.41 6.32 25.25
N VAL A 63 -6.13 5.26 24.50
CA VAL A 63 -5.93 5.31 23.05
C VAL A 63 -7.04 4.53 22.37
N LEU A 64 -7.65 5.16 21.37
CA LEU A 64 -8.77 4.61 20.61
C LEU A 64 -8.44 4.61 19.12
N ILE A 65 -8.52 3.45 18.48
CA ILE A 65 -8.47 3.32 17.02
C ILE A 65 -9.90 3.20 16.49
N LEU A 66 -10.23 4.01 15.48
CA LEU A 66 -11.48 3.98 14.76
C LEU A 66 -11.23 3.40 13.36
N GLU A 67 -11.85 2.26 13.04
CA GLU A 67 -11.71 1.59 11.76
C GLU A 67 -13.07 1.53 11.06
N LYS A 68 -13.14 2.07 9.85
CA LYS A 68 -14.39 2.13 9.09
C LYS A 68 -14.79 0.78 8.50
N GLY A 69 -13.81 -0.10 8.25
CA GLY A 69 -14.02 -1.45 7.76
C GLY A 69 -14.47 -2.41 8.87
N PRO A 70 -14.96 -3.59 8.49
CA PRO A 70 -15.36 -4.63 9.44
C PRO A 70 -14.16 -5.39 10.04
N LEU A 71 -12.94 -5.14 9.57
CA LEU A 71 -11.72 -5.82 9.95
C LEU A 71 -10.57 -4.81 10.08
N VAL A 72 -9.59 -5.14 10.92
CA VAL A 72 -8.37 -4.34 11.05
C VAL A 72 -7.42 -4.52 9.88
N GLY A 73 -6.47 -3.59 9.71
CA GLY A 73 -5.24 -3.81 8.96
C GLY A 73 -5.17 -3.19 7.57
N GLY A 74 -6.32 -2.87 6.94
CA GLY A 74 -6.37 -2.21 5.63
C GLY A 74 -5.50 -2.89 4.58
N HIS A 75 -4.87 -2.10 3.70
CA HIS A 75 -3.96 -2.63 2.67
C HIS A 75 -2.70 -3.31 3.23
N SER A 76 -2.33 -3.02 4.48
CA SER A 76 -1.16 -3.64 5.09
C SER A 76 -1.30 -5.17 5.24
N LEU A 77 -2.53 -5.69 5.35
CA LEU A 77 -2.80 -7.15 5.38
C LEU A 77 -2.37 -7.87 4.10
N TYR A 78 -2.51 -7.22 2.95
CA TYR A 78 -2.23 -7.82 1.65
C TYR A 78 -0.77 -7.69 1.24
N SER A 79 0.03 -6.90 1.98
CA SER A 79 1.42 -6.66 1.65
C SER A 79 2.25 -7.95 1.74
N SER A 80 3.14 -8.13 0.76
CA SER A 80 4.21 -9.14 0.80
C SER A 80 5.22 -8.87 1.92
N GLY A 81 5.18 -7.68 2.54
CA GLY A 81 5.85 -7.36 3.80
C GLY A 81 7.35 -7.05 3.68
N SER A 82 7.81 -6.58 2.52
CA SER A 82 9.17 -6.04 2.41
C SER A 82 9.30 -4.76 3.24
N ILE A 83 10.31 -4.73 4.13
CA ILE A 83 10.69 -3.58 4.95
C ILE A 83 12.08 -3.16 4.51
N ALA A 84 12.20 -2.01 3.84
CA ALA A 84 13.50 -1.43 3.50
C ALA A 84 14.09 -0.80 4.76
N ALA A 85 15.20 -1.33 5.27
CA ALA A 85 15.78 -0.87 6.52
C ALA A 85 17.31 -0.71 6.44
N VAL A 86 17.80 0.41 6.94
CA VAL A 86 19.23 0.73 7.06
C VAL A 86 19.76 0.01 8.30
N ALA A 87 20.10 -1.27 8.12
CA ALA A 87 20.61 -2.14 9.19
C ALA A 87 21.95 -2.78 8.78
N PRO A 88 23.02 -2.00 8.56
CA PRO A 88 24.29 -2.50 8.02
C PRO A 88 24.92 -3.57 8.92
N ASP A 89 24.84 -3.41 10.24
CA ASP A 89 25.40 -4.37 11.19
C ASP A 89 24.65 -5.71 11.18
N ARG A 90 23.34 -5.67 10.91
CA ARG A 90 22.48 -6.86 10.73
C ARG A 90 22.72 -7.54 9.38
N ALA A 91 22.97 -6.75 8.33
CA ALA A 91 23.25 -7.26 6.99
C ALA A 91 24.59 -8.01 6.93
N GLY A 92 25.62 -7.51 7.64
CA GLY A 92 26.88 -8.20 7.89
C GLY A 92 27.46 -8.90 6.66
N ALA A 93 27.66 -10.21 6.73
CA ALA A 93 28.23 -11.01 5.65
C ALA A 93 27.33 -11.14 4.40
N PHE A 94 26.04 -10.82 4.48
CA PHE A 94 25.09 -10.94 3.36
C PHE A 94 25.16 -9.75 2.40
N SER A 95 25.84 -8.67 2.78
CA SER A 95 25.91 -7.46 1.95
C SER A 95 27.03 -7.51 0.90
N ASN A 96 27.79 -8.60 0.80
CA ASN A 96 28.92 -8.74 -0.13
C ASN A 96 29.92 -7.56 -0.05
N GLY A 97 30.15 -7.02 1.15
CA GLY A 97 31.04 -5.88 1.38
C GLY A 97 30.39 -4.50 1.21
N TRP A 98 29.13 -4.44 0.75
CA TRP A 98 28.35 -3.19 0.76
C TRP A 98 27.96 -2.82 2.20
N ARG A 99 28.08 -1.55 2.56
CA ARG A 99 27.64 -1.05 3.86
C ARG A 99 26.61 0.04 3.63
N ASP A 100 25.36 -0.28 3.93
CA ASP A 100 24.24 0.65 3.75
C ASP A 100 24.34 1.84 4.71
N SER A 101 23.69 2.94 4.35
CA SER A 101 23.64 4.16 5.16
C SER A 101 22.33 4.92 4.98
N VAL A 102 22.08 5.88 5.85
CA VAL A 102 20.92 6.78 5.75
C VAL A 102 21.01 7.61 4.46
N GLU A 103 22.21 8.10 4.14
CA GLU A 103 22.47 8.88 2.93
C GLU A 103 22.19 8.05 1.67
N GLN A 104 22.60 6.78 1.64
CA GLN A 104 22.32 5.89 0.51
C GLN A 104 20.81 5.60 0.39
N PHE A 105 20.11 5.33 1.50
CA PHE A 105 18.66 5.15 1.47
C PHE A 105 17.94 6.37 0.88
N VAL A 106 18.33 7.58 1.31
CA VAL A 106 17.74 8.83 0.82
C VAL A 106 18.06 9.03 -0.66
N ALA A 107 19.32 8.81 -1.07
CA ALA A 107 19.73 8.92 -2.46
C ALA A 107 18.93 7.99 -3.36
N ASP A 108 18.71 6.74 -2.95
CA ASP A 108 17.93 5.77 -3.72
C ASP A 108 16.45 6.12 -3.79
N ALA A 109 15.88 6.57 -2.66
CA ALA A 109 14.49 7.01 -2.62
C ALA A 109 14.26 8.23 -3.51
N LEU A 110 15.19 9.19 -3.53
CA LEU A 110 15.13 10.35 -4.43
C LEU A 110 15.34 9.93 -5.89
N ALA A 111 16.25 9.01 -6.18
CA ALA A 111 16.47 8.51 -7.53
C ALA A 111 15.22 7.84 -8.10
N VAL A 112 14.59 6.95 -7.32
CA VAL A 112 13.31 6.31 -7.70
C VAL A 112 12.20 7.35 -7.80
N GLY A 113 12.16 8.30 -6.86
CA GLY A 113 11.18 9.37 -6.80
C GLY A 113 11.28 10.45 -7.86
N GLY A 114 12.24 10.38 -8.79
CA GLY A 114 12.49 11.44 -9.78
C GLY A 114 13.01 12.75 -9.19
N GLY A 115 13.65 12.69 -8.02
CA GLY A 115 14.25 13.83 -7.32
C GLY A 115 13.28 14.73 -6.57
N SER A 116 11.98 14.40 -6.52
CA SER A 116 10.93 15.24 -5.93
C SER A 116 10.47 14.83 -4.52
N GLY A 117 11.04 13.76 -3.95
CA GLY A 117 10.72 13.32 -2.58
C GLY A 117 11.22 14.29 -1.49
N ASP A 118 10.67 14.17 -0.29
CA ASP A 118 11.03 15.01 0.87
C ASP A 118 12.25 14.44 1.62
N PRO A 119 13.44 15.08 1.55
CA PRO A 119 14.64 14.53 2.16
C PRO A 119 14.58 14.44 3.69
N GLU A 120 13.91 15.37 4.37
CA GLU A 120 13.82 15.36 5.83
C GLU A 120 13.01 14.16 6.31
N ARG A 121 11.86 13.90 5.69
CA ARG A 121 11.04 12.72 6.01
C ARG A 121 11.76 11.42 5.63
N LEU A 122 12.43 11.38 4.48
CA LEU A 122 13.22 10.20 4.07
C LEU A 122 14.35 9.90 5.07
N VAL A 123 15.02 10.92 5.60
CA VAL A 123 16.04 10.77 6.66
C VAL A 123 15.43 10.17 7.92
N GLN A 124 14.24 10.62 8.36
CA GLN A 124 13.57 10.05 9.53
C GLN A 124 13.22 8.58 9.32
N ILE A 125 12.63 8.25 8.17
CA ILE A 125 12.27 6.88 7.80
C ILE A 125 13.52 5.99 7.80
N ALA A 126 14.61 6.44 7.19
CA ALA A 126 15.87 5.70 7.13
C ALA A 126 16.45 5.46 8.54
N ARG A 127 16.58 6.52 9.36
CA ARG A 127 17.14 6.44 10.72
C ARG A 127 16.32 5.54 11.65
N GLY A 128 15.00 5.61 11.57
CA GLY A 128 14.11 4.80 12.41
C GLY A 128 13.98 3.34 11.97
N SER A 129 14.39 3.00 10.75
CA SER A 129 14.03 1.73 10.11
C SER A 129 14.57 0.49 10.82
N ALA A 130 15.84 0.47 11.26
CA ALA A 130 16.43 -0.68 11.94
C ALA A 130 15.72 -1.00 13.25
N ALA A 131 15.41 0.01 14.05
CA ALA A 131 14.70 -0.15 15.33
C ALA A 131 13.28 -0.71 15.15
N MET A 132 12.67 -0.58 13.96
CA MET A 132 11.37 -1.20 13.69
C MET A 132 11.50 -2.71 13.47
N LEU A 133 12.61 -3.18 12.89
CA LEU A 133 12.88 -4.61 12.79
C LEU A 133 13.01 -5.22 14.19
N ASP A 134 13.84 -4.61 15.03
CA ASP A 134 14.06 -5.09 16.41
C ASP A 134 12.76 -5.10 17.22
N TRP A 135 11.93 -4.06 17.07
CA TRP A 135 10.64 -4.00 17.74
C TRP A 135 9.69 -5.09 17.25
N LEU A 136 9.55 -5.29 15.94
CA LEU A 136 8.71 -6.37 15.40
C LEU A 136 9.20 -7.75 15.86
N GLU A 137 10.51 -7.96 15.97
CA GLU A 137 11.08 -9.19 16.54
C GLU A 137 10.71 -9.37 18.02
N GLY A 138 10.74 -8.28 18.80
CA GLY A 138 10.21 -8.26 20.16
C GLY A 138 8.72 -8.60 20.25
N LEU A 139 7.96 -8.46 19.16
CA LEU A 139 6.56 -8.87 19.04
C LEU A 139 6.36 -10.28 18.44
N GLY A 140 7.45 -11.02 18.19
CA GLY A 140 7.40 -12.39 17.69
C GLY A 140 7.44 -12.53 16.16
N VAL A 141 7.68 -11.44 15.43
CA VAL A 141 8.01 -11.51 14.00
C VAL A 141 9.43 -12.07 13.85
N SER A 142 9.70 -12.79 12.77
CA SER A 142 11.06 -13.21 12.42
C SER A 142 11.39 -12.75 11.01
N PHE A 143 12.63 -12.34 10.75
CA PHE A 143 13.06 -11.91 9.42
C PHE A 143 14.04 -12.89 8.80
N GLY A 144 13.92 -13.09 7.49
CA GLY A 144 14.89 -13.81 6.68
C GLY A 144 16.16 -13.00 6.42
N ARG A 145 16.94 -13.47 5.43
CA ARG A 145 18.11 -12.74 4.91
C ARG A 145 17.68 -11.45 4.21
N PRO A 146 18.53 -10.41 4.19
CA PRO A 146 18.24 -9.22 3.41
C PRO A 146 18.23 -9.57 1.91
N PHE A 147 17.39 -8.88 1.16
CA PHE A 147 17.28 -9.03 -0.28
C PHE A 147 17.00 -7.68 -0.95
N GLU A 148 17.20 -7.62 -2.26
CA GLU A 148 16.78 -6.47 -3.07
C GLU A 148 15.32 -6.67 -3.48
N ALA A 149 14.43 -5.85 -2.93
CA ALA A 149 13.04 -5.84 -3.36
C ALA A 149 12.93 -5.29 -4.78
N ARG A 150 11.90 -5.69 -5.53
CA ARG A 150 11.64 -5.10 -6.85
C ARG A 150 11.37 -3.59 -6.73
N SER A 151 11.97 -2.80 -7.62
CA SER A 151 12.09 -1.34 -7.54
C SER A 151 12.88 -0.84 -6.31
N GLY A 152 13.68 -1.71 -5.69
CA GLY A 152 14.80 -1.35 -4.84
C GLY A 152 16.08 -1.25 -5.67
N LEU A 153 17.08 -0.53 -5.16
CA LEU A 153 18.39 -0.37 -5.83
C LEU A 153 19.53 -1.12 -5.13
N HIS A 154 19.27 -1.63 -3.92
CA HIS A 154 20.25 -2.33 -3.10
C HIS A 154 19.58 -3.35 -2.17
N PRO A 155 20.32 -4.38 -1.70
CA PRO A 155 19.78 -5.47 -0.87
C PRO A 155 19.60 -5.06 0.60
N ARG A 156 18.62 -4.19 0.87
CA ARG A 156 18.27 -3.69 2.23
C ARG A 156 16.88 -4.07 2.71
N SER A 157 16.14 -4.86 1.93
CA SER A 157 14.78 -5.26 2.30
C SER A 157 14.79 -6.51 3.16
N TRP A 158 13.95 -6.52 4.17
CA TRP A 158 13.74 -7.63 5.09
C TRP A 158 12.27 -8.04 5.03
N ALA A 159 11.98 -9.34 5.11
CA ALA A 159 10.61 -9.84 5.16
C ALA A 159 10.54 -11.08 6.05
N MET A 160 9.39 -11.26 6.70
CA MET A 160 9.08 -12.54 7.34
C MET A 160 8.88 -13.61 6.27
N PRO A 161 9.55 -14.77 6.36
CA PRO A 161 9.32 -15.86 5.43
C PRO A 161 7.85 -16.33 5.46
N GLY A 162 7.29 -16.61 4.29
CA GLY A 162 5.92 -17.10 4.14
C GLY A 162 5.06 -16.22 3.25
N ASN A 163 3.77 -16.56 3.15
CA ASN A 163 2.81 -15.78 2.37
C ASN A 163 2.25 -14.63 3.21
N SER A 164 2.23 -13.43 2.63
CA SER A 164 1.62 -12.22 3.21
C SER A 164 2.24 -11.78 4.55
N ALA A 165 3.55 -11.56 4.58
CA ALA A 165 4.25 -11.09 5.78
C ALA A 165 3.65 -9.80 6.39
N GLY A 166 3.05 -8.92 5.56
CA GLY A 166 2.32 -7.75 6.05
C GLY A 166 1.19 -8.09 7.03
N ARG A 167 0.46 -9.20 6.79
CA ARG A 167 -0.54 -9.72 7.72
C ARG A 167 0.07 -10.11 9.06
N SER A 168 1.22 -10.78 9.05
CA SER A 168 1.92 -11.15 10.28
C SER A 168 2.30 -9.92 11.10
N TYR A 169 2.77 -8.85 10.46
CA TYR A 169 3.10 -7.60 11.15
C TYR A 169 1.86 -6.94 11.75
N VAL A 170 0.77 -6.85 10.98
CA VAL A 170 -0.51 -6.29 11.46
C VAL A 170 -1.02 -7.05 12.69
N LEU A 171 -1.01 -8.38 12.66
CA LEU A 171 -1.47 -9.19 13.78
C LEU A 171 -0.59 -9.00 15.01
N ALA A 172 0.74 -9.04 14.85
CA ALA A 172 1.68 -8.84 15.96
C ALA A 172 1.52 -7.47 16.62
N VAL A 173 1.41 -6.39 15.82
CA VAL A 173 1.23 -5.03 16.36
C VAL A 173 -0.16 -4.85 16.96
N MET A 174 -1.21 -5.43 16.36
CA MET A 174 -2.56 -5.41 16.94
C MET A 174 -2.59 -6.10 18.32
N ASP A 175 -1.96 -7.26 18.45
CA ASP A 175 -1.91 -7.98 19.72
C ASP A 175 -1.12 -7.20 20.77
N CYS A 176 -0.01 -6.54 20.37
CA CYS A 176 0.71 -5.61 21.23
C CYS A 176 -0.18 -4.45 21.71
N TYR A 177 -0.84 -3.75 20.78
CA TYR A 177 -1.76 -2.65 21.06
C TYR A 177 -2.85 -3.04 22.06
N ARG A 178 -3.48 -4.21 21.85
CA ARG A 178 -4.52 -4.73 22.74
C ARG A 178 -3.97 -5.07 24.13
N ARG A 179 -2.80 -5.71 24.21
CA ARG A 179 -2.14 -6.05 25.50
C ARG A 179 -1.78 -4.81 26.30
N LEU A 180 -1.44 -3.71 25.64
CA LEU A 180 -1.17 -2.42 26.26
C LEU A 180 -2.44 -1.66 26.69
N GLY A 181 -3.63 -2.22 26.46
CA GLY A 181 -4.91 -1.64 26.87
C GLY A 181 -5.62 -0.81 25.80
N GLY A 182 -5.10 -0.81 24.57
CA GLY A 182 -5.69 -0.13 23.42
C GLY A 182 -7.08 -0.66 23.06
N LYS A 183 -7.97 0.24 22.63
CA LYS A 183 -9.33 -0.09 22.18
C LYS A 183 -9.50 0.19 20.69
N THR A 184 -10.22 -0.68 20.00
CA THR A 184 -10.57 -0.48 18.58
C THR A 184 -12.08 -0.58 18.42
N ILE A 185 -12.67 0.34 17.65
CA ILE A 185 -14.06 0.23 17.21
C ILE A 185 -14.05 0.02 15.69
N LEU A 186 -14.61 -1.11 15.25
CA LEU A 186 -14.76 -1.47 13.84
C LEU A 186 -16.08 -0.93 13.29
N SER A 187 -16.23 -0.93 11.97
CA SER A 187 -17.39 -0.36 11.27
C SER A 187 -17.69 1.09 11.70
N ALA A 188 -16.66 1.82 12.11
CA ALA A 188 -16.69 3.15 12.67
C ALA A 188 -16.05 4.16 11.70
N LYS A 189 -16.88 4.76 10.85
CA LYS A 189 -16.43 5.80 9.93
C LYS A 189 -16.41 7.15 10.63
N VAL A 190 -15.24 7.81 10.64
CA VAL A 190 -15.14 9.21 11.06
C VAL A 190 -15.72 10.10 9.96
N GLU A 191 -16.72 10.90 10.33
CA GLU A 191 -17.43 11.80 9.42
C GLU A 191 -16.97 13.26 9.61
N THR A 192 -16.70 13.66 10.86
CA THR A 192 -16.28 15.03 11.19
C THR A 192 -15.09 15.05 12.14
N LEU A 193 -14.25 16.06 11.95
CA LEU A 193 -13.09 16.36 12.78
C LEU A 193 -13.06 17.87 13.02
N GLU A 194 -13.46 18.29 14.21
CA GLU A 194 -13.69 19.70 14.55
C GLU A 194 -12.81 20.12 15.73
N ARG A 195 -12.20 21.29 15.64
CA ARG A 195 -11.40 21.84 16.73
C ARG A 195 -12.31 22.49 17.78
N GLN A 196 -12.19 22.07 19.03
CA GLN A 196 -12.88 22.66 20.19
C GLN A 196 -11.85 23.06 21.26
N GLU A 197 -11.55 24.35 21.38
CA GLU A 197 -10.57 24.87 22.33
C GLU A 197 -9.23 24.09 22.26
N SER A 198 -8.90 23.33 23.32
CA SER A 198 -7.69 22.53 23.47
C SER A 198 -7.82 21.07 22.96
N CYS A 199 -9.00 20.66 22.48
CA CYS A 199 -9.25 19.30 22.02
C CYS A 199 -9.90 19.23 20.63
N TRP A 200 -9.92 18.03 20.08
CA TRP A 200 -10.63 17.69 18.85
C TRP A 200 -11.91 16.95 19.21
N LYS A 201 -13.03 17.37 18.62
CA LYS A 201 -14.28 16.62 18.59
C LYS A 201 -14.30 15.77 17.31
N VAL A 202 -14.47 14.46 17.48
CA VAL A 202 -14.47 13.47 16.41
C VAL A 202 -15.87 12.86 16.31
N GLY A 203 -16.59 13.18 15.24
CA GLY A 203 -17.90 12.62 14.93
C GLY A 203 -17.79 11.33 14.15
N VAL A 204 -18.42 10.26 14.64
CA VAL A 204 -18.25 8.89 14.13
C VAL A 204 -19.59 8.22 13.89
N THR A 205 -19.77 7.70 12.69
CA THR A 205 -20.86 6.79 12.34
C THR A 205 -20.44 5.35 12.57
N ILE A 206 -21.10 4.65 13.48
CA ILE A 206 -20.87 3.23 13.76
C ILE A 206 -22.01 2.41 13.16
N ARG A 207 -21.68 1.48 12.27
CA ARG A 207 -22.66 0.58 11.64
C ARG A 207 -22.67 -0.78 12.33
N SER A 208 -23.87 -1.21 12.73
CA SER A 208 -24.23 -2.56 13.14
C SER A 208 -25.19 -3.15 12.09
N GLU A 209 -25.44 -4.46 12.12
CA GLU A 209 -26.23 -5.19 11.09
C GLU A 209 -27.58 -4.51 10.77
N ASN A 210 -28.23 -3.87 11.75
CA ASN A 210 -29.54 -3.22 11.58
C ASN A 210 -29.60 -1.76 12.03
N GLU A 211 -28.47 -1.13 12.38
CA GLU A 211 -28.49 0.20 13.00
C GLU A 211 -27.25 1.02 12.64
N VAL A 212 -27.48 2.32 12.44
CA VAL A 212 -26.43 3.32 12.26
C VAL A 212 -26.49 4.25 13.47
N ARG A 213 -25.42 4.25 14.28
CA ARG A 213 -25.33 5.11 15.47
C ARG A 213 -24.32 6.20 15.25
N LEU A 214 -24.69 7.42 15.61
CA LEU A 214 -23.75 8.54 15.71
C LEU A 214 -23.13 8.57 17.11
N LYS A 215 -21.82 8.74 17.19
CA LYS A 215 -21.09 8.95 18.44
C LYS A 215 -20.09 10.08 18.30
N TYR A 216 -19.79 10.72 19.42
CA TYR A 216 -18.77 11.74 19.52
C TYR A 216 -17.70 11.35 20.53
N PHE A 217 -16.45 11.55 20.14
CA PHE A 217 -15.28 11.39 20.99
C PHE A 217 -14.52 12.70 21.06
N GLN A 218 -13.78 12.88 22.15
CA GLN A 218 -12.89 14.04 22.31
C GLN A 218 -11.47 13.57 22.60
N ALA A 219 -10.48 14.22 21.99
CA ALA A 219 -9.07 13.99 22.32
C ALA A 219 -8.22 15.24 22.07
N PRO A 220 -7.21 15.52 22.90
CA PRO A 220 -6.25 16.58 22.61
C PRO A 220 -5.41 16.28 21.35
N ALA A 221 -5.22 15.01 21.01
CA ALA A 221 -4.46 14.59 19.83
C ALA A 221 -5.24 13.61 18.94
N VAL A 222 -5.19 13.83 17.63
CA VAL A 222 -5.75 12.96 16.59
C VAL A 222 -4.66 12.60 15.57
N ILE A 223 -4.57 11.32 15.23
CA ILE A 223 -3.64 10.79 14.22
C ILE A 223 -4.45 10.23 13.05
N ILE A 224 -4.31 10.80 11.85
CA ILE A 224 -4.91 10.29 10.63
C ILE A 224 -3.97 9.24 10.03
N ALA A 225 -4.41 7.98 9.99
CA ALA A 225 -3.67 6.84 9.45
C ALA A 225 -4.56 5.97 8.55
N SER A 226 -5.39 6.65 7.74
CA SER A 226 -6.52 6.05 7.01
C SER A 226 -6.16 5.35 5.70
N GLY A 227 -4.87 5.28 5.35
CA GLY A 227 -4.42 4.86 4.02
C GLY A 227 -4.69 5.90 2.93
N GLY A 228 -4.35 5.56 1.69
CA GLY A 228 -4.52 6.41 0.52
C GLY A 228 -5.93 6.40 -0.08
N PHE A 229 -5.99 6.66 -1.37
CA PHE A 229 -7.23 6.76 -2.15
C PHE A 229 -7.23 5.92 -3.44
N THR A 230 -6.45 4.84 -3.51
CA THR A 230 -6.30 4.02 -4.72
C THR A 230 -7.61 3.40 -5.23
N ALA A 231 -8.57 3.14 -4.33
CA ALA A 231 -9.89 2.60 -4.66
C ALA A 231 -10.93 3.67 -5.04
N ASN A 232 -10.58 4.95 -4.91
CA ASN A 232 -11.43 6.05 -5.35
C ASN A 232 -11.21 6.30 -6.86
N VAL A 233 -12.10 5.74 -7.68
CA VAL A 233 -11.99 5.82 -9.14
C VAL A 233 -12.02 7.26 -9.65
N GLU A 234 -12.84 8.12 -9.06
CA GLU A 234 -12.93 9.53 -9.47
C GLU A 234 -11.61 10.27 -9.21
N ARG A 235 -11.02 10.10 -8.02
CA ARG A 235 -9.75 10.75 -7.66
C ARG A 235 -8.60 10.26 -8.53
N ARG A 236 -8.45 8.95 -8.71
CA ARG A 236 -7.34 8.42 -9.51
C ARG A 236 -7.47 8.79 -10.99
N MET A 237 -8.69 8.92 -11.53
CA MET A 237 -8.90 9.38 -12.91
C MET A 237 -8.54 10.86 -13.10
N LYS A 238 -8.66 11.69 -12.06
CA LYS A 238 -8.16 13.09 -12.10
C LYS A 238 -6.63 13.16 -12.19
N ILE A 239 -5.93 12.14 -11.68
CA ILE A 239 -4.47 12.03 -11.77
C ILE A 239 -4.07 11.40 -13.12
N MET A 240 -4.74 10.32 -13.49
CA MET A 240 -4.46 9.56 -14.71
C MET A 240 -5.77 9.00 -15.28
N GLU A 241 -6.26 9.59 -16.37
CA GLU A 241 -7.56 9.27 -16.98
C GLU A 241 -7.70 7.80 -17.40
N GLN A 242 -6.57 7.12 -17.68
CA GLN A 242 -6.52 5.70 -18.05
C GLN A 242 -6.93 4.77 -16.90
N LEU A 243 -6.95 5.24 -15.64
CA LEU A 243 -7.29 4.45 -14.45
C LEU A 243 -8.81 4.29 -14.27
N THR A 244 -9.47 3.85 -15.32
CA THR A 244 -10.92 3.58 -15.41
C THR A 244 -11.35 2.43 -14.49
N PRO A 245 -12.65 2.29 -14.12
CA PRO A 245 -13.12 1.32 -13.12
C PRO A 245 -12.70 -0.16 -13.32
N ASP A 246 -12.37 -0.55 -14.55
CA ASP A 246 -11.85 -1.88 -14.92
C ASP A 246 -10.43 -2.16 -14.43
N ILE A 247 -9.67 -1.13 -14.07
CA ILE A 247 -8.36 -1.27 -13.43
C ILE A 247 -8.55 -1.40 -11.93
N HIS A 248 -8.35 -2.59 -11.39
CA HIS A 248 -8.53 -2.84 -9.97
C HIS A 248 -7.34 -2.38 -9.11
N THR A 249 -7.51 -2.38 -7.79
CA THR A 249 -6.40 -2.09 -6.87
C THR A 249 -5.61 -3.37 -6.60
N SER A 250 -4.37 -3.22 -6.13
CA SER A 250 -3.58 -4.37 -5.68
C SER A 250 -4.14 -5.04 -4.42
N ALA A 251 -5.07 -4.40 -3.70
CA ALA A 251 -5.72 -4.92 -2.51
C ALA A 251 -7.05 -5.63 -2.81
N ASP A 252 -7.68 -5.32 -3.93
CA ASP A 252 -8.86 -6.02 -4.46
C ASP A 252 -8.67 -6.33 -5.96
N PRO A 253 -7.74 -7.21 -6.33
CA PRO A 253 -7.31 -7.40 -7.72
C PRO A 253 -8.38 -7.99 -8.64
N TYR A 254 -9.46 -8.54 -8.08
CA TYR A 254 -10.54 -9.16 -8.84
C TYR A 254 -11.86 -8.39 -8.73
N GLY A 255 -11.90 -7.25 -8.01
CA GLY A 255 -13.15 -6.50 -7.82
C GLY A 255 -14.19 -7.25 -7.00
N THR A 256 -13.76 -8.21 -6.17
CA THR A 256 -14.66 -9.15 -5.44
C THR A 256 -14.74 -8.84 -3.95
N ALA A 257 -13.82 -8.02 -3.45
CA ALA A 257 -13.77 -7.62 -2.05
C ALA A 257 -14.15 -6.15 -1.89
N TRP A 258 -14.30 -5.72 -0.64
CA TRP A 258 -14.47 -4.31 -0.34
C TRP A 258 -13.10 -3.66 -0.15
N ASP A 259 -12.83 -2.60 -0.91
CA ASP A 259 -11.65 -1.75 -0.73
C ASP A 259 -12.01 -0.37 -0.15
N GLY A 260 -11.54 -0.15 1.08
CA GLY A 260 -11.76 1.07 1.84
C GLY A 260 -10.83 2.24 1.50
N ALA A 261 -9.85 2.13 0.61
CA ALA A 261 -8.93 3.24 0.31
C ALA A 261 -9.60 4.33 -0.56
N GLN A 262 -10.47 5.13 0.06
CA GLN A 262 -11.35 6.10 -0.61
C GLN A 262 -10.88 7.56 -0.46
N GLY A 263 -9.88 7.83 0.39
CA GLY A 263 -9.37 9.18 0.65
C GLY A 263 -10.14 9.99 1.69
N ASP A 264 -11.04 9.41 2.49
CA ASP A 264 -11.84 10.15 3.48
C ASP A 264 -10.95 10.94 4.49
N GLY A 265 -9.77 10.40 4.84
CA GLY A 265 -8.82 11.08 5.72
C GLY A 265 -8.22 12.35 5.13
N LEU A 266 -8.08 12.42 3.79
CA LEU A 266 -7.66 13.65 3.11
C LEU A 266 -8.73 14.73 3.27
N ASP A 267 -10.00 14.36 3.10
CA ASP A 267 -11.13 15.29 3.25
C ASP A 267 -11.29 15.77 4.68
N LEU A 268 -11.04 14.91 5.66
CA LEU A 268 -11.01 15.28 7.08
C LEU A 268 -9.88 16.29 7.36
N ALA A 269 -8.66 16.01 6.90
CA ALA A 269 -7.52 16.89 7.10
C ALA A 269 -7.73 18.25 6.42
N GLN A 270 -8.20 18.27 5.18
CA GLN A 270 -8.44 19.50 4.43
C GLN A 270 -9.50 20.38 5.10
N ARG A 271 -10.61 19.79 5.57
CA ARG A 271 -11.65 20.50 6.33
C ARG A 271 -11.16 21.03 7.68
N ALA A 272 -10.20 20.34 8.30
CA ALA A 272 -9.51 20.82 9.50
C ALA A 272 -8.47 21.92 9.23
N GLY A 273 -8.33 22.39 7.97
CA GLY A 273 -7.38 23.42 7.56
C GLY A 273 -6.01 22.89 7.12
N GLY A 274 -5.89 21.58 6.90
CA GLY A 274 -4.66 20.92 6.49
C GLY A 274 -4.33 21.15 5.01
N VAL A 275 -3.03 21.13 4.70
CA VAL A 275 -2.53 21.17 3.32
C VAL A 275 -2.50 19.76 2.73
N ILE A 276 -2.98 19.61 1.50
CA ILE A 276 -2.81 18.39 0.70
C ILE A 276 -1.69 18.64 -0.30
N ALA A 277 -0.68 17.78 -0.27
CA ALA A 277 0.36 17.70 -1.27
C ALA A 277 -0.17 16.92 -2.48
N GLU A 278 -0.15 17.57 -3.65
CA GLU A 278 -0.65 17.04 -4.92
C GLU A 278 0.44 17.12 -5.99
N GLY A 279 0.27 16.36 -7.07
CA GLY A 279 1.17 16.37 -8.23
C GLY A 279 2.26 15.31 -8.20
N PHE A 280 2.29 14.44 -7.20
CA PHE A 280 3.18 13.28 -7.09
C PHE A 280 2.57 12.03 -7.72
N GLY A 281 1.25 11.93 -7.74
CA GLY A 281 0.51 10.91 -8.48
C GLY A 281 0.33 9.59 -7.73
N LEU A 282 0.53 8.48 -8.44
CA LEU A 282 0.22 7.11 -8.01
C LEU A 282 1.38 6.18 -8.38
N GLN A 283 1.59 5.14 -7.57
CA GLN A 283 2.38 3.99 -8.01
C GLN A 283 1.44 2.91 -8.54
N LEU A 284 1.76 2.41 -9.71
CA LEU A 284 1.07 1.33 -10.40
C LEU A 284 1.96 0.11 -10.47
N LEU A 285 1.42 -1.11 -10.42
CA LEU A 285 2.26 -2.30 -10.59
C LEU A 285 1.54 -3.50 -11.24
N PRO A 286 2.26 -4.29 -12.05
CA PRO A 286 1.85 -5.61 -12.52
C PRO A 286 2.22 -6.70 -11.50
N PHE A 287 1.22 -7.31 -10.84
CA PHE A 287 1.48 -8.24 -9.72
C PHE A 287 0.58 -9.46 -9.67
N TRP A 288 -0.73 -9.29 -9.85
CA TRP A 288 -1.68 -10.38 -9.66
C TRP A 288 -1.88 -11.26 -10.89
N GLY A 289 -1.32 -10.89 -12.05
CA GLY A 289 -1.35 -11.68 -13.28
C GLY A 289 -0.17 -12.65 -13.44
N GLY A 290 0.40 -12.71 -14.63
CA GLY A 290 1.38 -13.71 -15.06
C GLY A 290 2.76 -13.64 -14.41
N ARG A 291 3.10 -12.55 -13.69
CA ARG A 291 4.42 -12.41 -13.09
C ARG A 291 4.69 -13.44 -11.99
N LEU A 292 5.87 -14.08 -12.02
CA LEU A 292 6.25 -15.12 -11.06
C LEU A 292 7.57 -14.91 -10.34
N ILE A 293 8.37 -13.93 -10.75
CA ILE A 293 9.67 -13.66 -10.14
C ILE A 293 9.66 -12.33 -9.39
N ASP A 294 10.39 -12.28 -8.28
CA ASP A 294 10.52 -11.12 -7.40
C ASP A 294 11.89 -10.43 -7.53
N TYR A 295 12.62 -10.72 -8.61
CA TYR A 295 13.91 -10.11 -8.96
C TYR A 295 13.92 -9.69 -10.44
N ALA A 296 14.91 -8.90 -10.85
CA ALA A 296 15.06 -8.37 -12.20
C ALA A 296 15.83 -9.31 -13.15
N GLY A 297 15.57 -9.23 -14.46
CA GLY A 297 16.37 -9.88 -15.50
C GLY A 297 16.16 -11.39 -15.69
N GLY A 298 15.19 -12.01 -15.02
CA GLY A 298 14.85 -13.44 -15.14
C GLY A 298 13.54 -13.75 -15.89
N ASP A 299 12.86 -12.70 -16.36
CA ASP A 299 11.64 -12.75 -17.14
C ASP A 299 11.73 -11.81 -18.36
N MET A 300 10.80 -11.98 -19.29
CA MET A 300 10.59 -11.06 -20.40
C MET A 300 9.10 -10.78 -20.60
N TYR A 301 8.78 -9.56 -21.03
CA TYR A 301 7.40 -9.11 -21.24
C TYR A 301 7.17 -8.94 -22.74
N VAL A 302 6.09 -9.53 -23.24
CA VAL A 302 5.70 -9.42 -24.65
C VAL A 302 4.27 -8.90 -24.78
N ASP A 303 4.01 -8.13 -25.82
CA ASP A 303 2.68 -7.61 -26.15
C ASP A 303 1.73 -8.73 -26.65
N GLU A 304 0.50 -8.36 -27.02
CA GLU A 304 -0.48 -9.30 -27.59
C GLU A 304 -0.03 -9.97 -28.91
N THR A 305 1.01 -9.45 -29.57
CA THR A 305 1.57 -9.99 -30.81
C THR A 305 2.77 -10.90 -30.57
N GLY A 306 3.26 -10.99 -29.33
CA GLY A 306 4.42 -11.79 -28.95
C GLY A 306 5.75 -11.09 -29.10
N ARG A 307 5.77 -9.76 -29.21
CA ARG A 307 6.98 -8.95 -29.36
C ARG A 307 7.30 -8.24 -28.05
N ARG A 308 8.60 -8.10 -27.75
CA ARG A 308 9.06 -7.33 -26.60
C ARG A 308 8.83 -5.84 -26.84
N PHE A 309 8.49 -5.11 -25.78
CA PHE A 309 8.09 -3.70 -25.87
C PHE A 309 8.66 -2.82 -24.75
N VAL A 310 9.29 -3.40 -23.73
CA VAL A 310 9.76 -2.68 -22.53
C VAL A 310 10.99 -3.36 -21.93
N ASP A 311 11.87 -2.58 -21.29
CA ASP A 311 12.83 -3.13 -20.33
C ASP A 311 12.11 -3.44 -19.02
N GLU A 312 11.96 -4.73 -18.73
CA GLU A 312 11.25 -5.25 -17.56
C GLU A 312 11.95 -4.93 -16.22
N ASN A 313 13.14 -4.33 -16.27
CA ASN A 313 13.90 -3.87 -15.09
C ASN A 313 13.64 -2.39 -14.73
N LEU A 314 12.88 -1.65 -15.53
CA LEU A 314 12.56 -0.26 -15.24
C LEU A 314 11.73 -0.12 -13.94
N PRO A 315 11.68 1.09 -13.34
CA PRO A 315 10.76 1.39 -12.25
C PRO A 315 9.31 1.09 -12.63
N TRP A 316 8.46 0.90 -11.61
CA TRP A 316 7.12 0.37 -11.82
C TRP A 316 6.23 1.28 -12.65
N ASN A 317 6.30 2.60 -12.43
CA ASN A 317 5.50 3.54 -13.21
C ASN A 317 5.91 3.54 -14.69
N ALA A 318 7.20 3.46 -15.01
CA ALA A 318 7.67 3.36 -16.39
C ALA A 318 7.17 2.07 -17.08
N ILE A 319 7.26 0.91 -16.41
CA ILE A 319 6.68 -0.34 -16.93
C ILE A 319 5.16 -0.20 -17.11
N SER A 320 4.48 0.43 -16.16
CA SER A 320 3.02 0.58 -16.19
C SER A 320 2.55 1.48 -17.32
N GLU A 321 3.25 2.57 -17.60
CA GLU A 321 2.98 3.44 -18.76
C GLU A 321 3.06 2.67 -20.07
N HIS A 322 4.11 1.85 -20.25
CA HIS A 322 4.24 1.00 -21.43
C HIS A 322 3.07 0.01 -21.54
N ILE A 323 2.68 -0.68 -20.46
CA ILE A 323 1.55 -1.62 -20.48
C ILE A 323 0.23 -0.89 -20.78
N LEU A 324 -0.01 0.28 -20.17
CA LEU A 324 -1.22 1.08 -20.41
C LEU A 324 -1.30 1.64 -21.84
N SER A 325 -0.17 1.81 -22.51
CA SER A 325 -0.11 2.24 -23.91
C SER A 325 -0.49 1.13 -24.91
N LEU A 326 -0.44 -0.14 -24.49
CA LEU A 326 -0.86 -1.26 -25.33
C LEU A 326 -2.38 -1.20 -25.55
N LYS A 327 -2.82 -1.58 -26.75
CA LYS A 327 -4.25 -1.62 -27.10
C LYS A 327 -5.05 -2.50 -26.15
N SER A 328 -4.45 -3.62 -25.74
CA SER A 328 -5.02 -4.59 -24.81
C SER A 328 -4.94 -4.14 -23.34
N ARG A 329 -4.09 -3.16 -23.03
CA ARG A 329 -3.64 -2.78 -21.67
C ARG A 329 -3.11 -3.96 -20.85
N ARG A 330 -2.61 -5.00 -21.54
CA ARG A 330 -2.13 -6.25 -20.97
C ARG A 330 -0.88 -6.69 -21.70
N CYS A 331 -0.07 -7.50 -21.04
CA CYS A 331 1.08 -8.15 -21.65
C CYS A 331 1.18 -9.59 -21.19
N TRP A 332 1.97 -10.40 -21.87
CA TRP A 332 2.36 -11.71 -21.39
C TRP A 332 3.70 -11.61 -20.67
N VAL A 333 3.78 -12.19 -19.48
CA VAL A 333 5.04 -12.37 -18.75
C VAL A 333 5.52 -13.80 -18.95
N ILE A 334 6.77 -13.97 -19.32
CA ILE A 334 7.36 -15.27 -19.66
C ILE A 334 8.65 -15.49 -18.88
N THR A 335 8.79 -16.67 -18.28
CA THR A 335 9.99 -17.13 -17.57
C THR A 335 10.13 -18.65 -17.75
N ASP A 336 11.16 -19.28 -17.19
CA ASP A 336 11.48 -20.70 -17.47
C ASP A 336 11.82 -21.51 -16.21
N ALA A 337 12.27 -22.76 -16.35
CA ALA A 337 12.44 -23.66 -15.21
C ALA A 337 13.60 -23.29 -14.27
N GLN A 338 14.62 -22.58 -14.77
CA GLN A 338 15.81 -22.24 -13.98
C GLN A 338 15.66 -21.00 -13.10
N SER A 339 14.66 -20.16 -13.38
CA SER A 339 14.42 -18.91 -12.64
C SER A 339 13.76 -19.18 -11.28
N TYR A 340 14.16 -18.46 -10.25
CA TYR A 340 13.62 -18.61 -8.90
C TYR A 340 12.20 -18.03 -8.79
N LYS A 341 11.21 -18.87 -8.47
CA LYS A 341 9.80 -18.47 -8.44
C LYS A 341 9.41 -17.98 -7.06
N GLY A 342 8.63 -16.90 -7.00
CA GLY A 342 8.07 -16.35 -5.78
C GLY A 342 7.00 -17.26 -5.17
N ALA A 343 6.58 -16.93 -3.96
CA ALA A 343 5.68 -17.75 -3.16
C ALA A 343 4.25 -17.91 -3.75
N THR A 344 3.92 -17.13 -4.79
CA THR A 344 2.62 -17.18 -5.49
C THR A 344 2.55 -18.24 -6.60
N LEU A 345 3.67 -18.93 -6.93
CA LEU A 345 3.73 -19.92 -8.00
C LEU A 345 2.60 -20.94 -7.95
N SER A 346 2.46 -21.65 -6.83
CA SER A 346 1.50 -22.75 -6.70
C SER A 346 0.06 -22.25 -6.84
N LEU A 347 -0.25 -21.11 -6.24
CA LEU A 347 -1.59 -20.50 -6.31
C LEU A 347 -1.94 -20.08 -7.74
N LYS A 348 -1.00 -19.44 -8.45
CA LYS A 348 -1.21 -18.99 -9.83
C LYS A 348 -1.34 -20.15 -10.81
N LEU A 349 -0.65 -21.26 -10.59
CA LEU A 349 -0.81 -22.49 -11.38
C LEU A 349 -2.17 -23.16 -11.14
N ILE A 350 -2.59 -23.31 -9.88
CA ILE A 350 -3.88 -23.95 -9.52
C ILE A 350 -5.06 -23.14 -10.08
N ASN A 351 -4.97 -21.80 -10.03
CA ASN A 351 -6.03 -20.92 -10.50
C ASN A 351 -5.98 -20.67 -12.03
N GLY A 352 -5.00 -21.24 -12.75
CA GLY A 352 -4.86 -21.05 -14.19
C GLY A 352 -4.40 -19.66 -14.64
N ILE A 353 -4.02 -18.78 -13.71
CA ILE A 353 -3.44 -17.45 -13.99
C ILE A 353 -2.11 -17.60 -14.74
N VAL A 354 -1.32 -18.58 -14.33
CA VAL A 354 -0.08 -18.98 -14.99
C VAL A 354 -0.24 -20.39 -15.54
N ARG A 355 0.29 -20.61 -16.75
CA ARG A 355 0.32 -21.90 -17.43
C ARG A 355 1.75 -22.34 -17.65
N LYS A 356 1.93 -23.66 -17.85
CA LYS A 356 3.21 -24.28 -18.23
C LYS A 356 3.15 -24.75 -19.68
N ALA A 357 4.28 -24.72 -20.37
CA ALA A 357 4.45 -25.32 -21.68
C ALA A 357 5.81 -26.02 -21.78
N GLY A 358 5.86 -27.18 -22.41
CA GLY A 358 7.09 -27.93 -22.68
C GLY A 358 7.89 -27.38 -23.87
N SER A 359 7.29 -26.52 -24.70
CA SER A 359 7.95 -25.90 -25.85
C SER A 359 7.42 -24.50 -26.17
N ILE A 360 8.21 -23.72 -26.92
CA ILE A 360 7.79 -22.39 -27.41
C ILE A 360 6.53 -22.51 -28.29
N ARG A 361 6.39 -23.57 -29.09
CA ARG A 361 5.23 -23.78 -29.97
C ARG A 361 3.94 -24.04 -29.19
N GLU A 362 4.02 -24.87 -28.15
CA GLU A 362 2.88 -25.13 -27.26
C GLU A 362 2.46 -23.84 -26.54
N MET A 363 3.42 -23.06 -26.05
CA MET A 363 3.16 -21.77 -25.43
C MET A 363 2.53 -20.77 -26.41
N ALA A 364 3.06 -20.67 -27.63
CA ALA A 364 2.53 -19.79 -28.67
C ALA A 364 1.08 -20.13 -29.02
N ALA A 365 0.75 -21.43 -29.16
CA ALA A 365 -0.62 -21.88 -29.36
C ALA A 365 -1.54 -21.47 -28.20
N ALA A 366 -1.08 -21.63 -26.96
CA ALA A 366 -1.82 -21.25 -25.75
C ALA A 366 -2.02 -19.72 -25.60
N MET A 367 -1.08 -18.91 -26.10
CA MET A 367 -1.15 -17.44 -26.15
C MET A 367 -1.91 -16.93 -27.37
N ARG A 368 -2.23 -17.81 -28.35
CA ARG A 368 -2.79 -17.46 -29.67
C ARG A 368 -1.89 -16.52 -30.48
N ILE A 369 -0.59 -16.75 -30.39
CA ILE A 369 0.46 -16.02 -31.12
C ILE A 369 1.07 -16.96 -32.18
N PRO A 370 1.42 -16.48 -33.38
CA PRO A 370 2.12 -17.30 -34.36
C PRO A 370 3.44 -17.86 -33.79
N PRO A 371 3.68 -19.19 -33.84
CA PRO A 371 4.86 -19.80 -33.24
C PRO A 371 6.18 -19.22 -33.76
N THR A 372 6.24 -18.86 -35.05
CA THR A 372 7.41 -18.24 -35.67
C THR A 372 7.76 -16.88 -35.07
N VAL A 373 6.77 -16.08 -34.67
CA VAL A 373 6.99 -14.78 -34.01
C VAL A 373 7.60 -15.01 -32.64
N LEU A 374 7.04 -15.92 -31.85
CA LEU A 374 7.53 -16.18 -30.50
C LEU A 374 8.93 -16.83 -30.51
N GLU A 375 9.19 -17.77 -31.43
CA GLU A 375 10.52 -18.35 -31.64
C GLU A 375 11.57 -17.27 -31.98
N GLN A 376 11.21 -16.29 -32.82
CA GLN A 376 12.07 -15.14 -33.12
C GLN A 376 12.30 -14.26 -31.89
N THR A 377 11.26 -13.94 -31.11
CA THR A 377 11.38 -13.15 -29.88
C THR A 377 12.31 -13.81 -28.87
N PHE A 378 12.19 -15.13 -28.66
CA PHE A 378 13.10 -15.89 -27.79
C PHE A 378 14.55 -15.85 -28.28
N ALA A 379 14.76 -16.06 -29.58
CA ALA A 379 16.09 -16.01 -30.17
C ALA A 379 16.72 -14.61 -30.04
N GLN A 380 15.92 -13.55 -30.18
CA GLN A 380 16.37 -12.17 -29.97
C GLN A 380 16.72 -11.90 -28.50
N TYR A 381 15.86 -12.27 -27.56
CA TYR A 381 16.13 -12.10 -26.13
C TYR A 381 17.40 -12.83 -25.70
N ASN A 382 17.55 -14.10 -26.09
CA ASN A 382 18.72 -14.90 -25.68
C ASN A 382 20.02 -14.36 -26.29
N ARG A 383 20.00 -13.84 -27.53
CA ARG A 383 21.16 -13.13 -28.09
C ARG A 383 21.46 -11.83 -27.36
N ALA A 384 20.45 -11.08 -26.96
CA ALA A 384 20.62 -9.85 -26.18
C ALA A 384 21.20 -10.13 -24.79
N ALA A 385 20.74 -11.22 -24.14
CA ALA A 385 21.29 -11.69 -22.87
C ALA A 385 22.77 -12.08 -23.00
N ASP A 386 23.15 -12.78 -24.07
CA ASP A 386 24.55 -13.13 -24.36
C ASP A 386 25.41 -11.87 -24.64
N ALA A 387 24.83 -10.86 -25.28
CA ALA A 387 25.52 -9.61 -25.63
C ALA A 387 25.54 -8.57 -24.48
N GLY A 388 24.71 -8.73 -23.45
CA GLY A 388 24.55 -7.76 -22.35
C GLY A 388 23.79 -6.49 -22.73
N LEU A 389 23.14 -6.45 -23.90
CA LEU A 389 22.32 -5.33 -24.35
C LEU A 389 21.22 -5.82 -25.29
N ASP A 390 19.98 -5.48 -24.98
CA ASP A 390 18.89 -5.54 -25.94
C ASP A 390 18.74 -4.20 -26.67
N PRO A 391 19.01 -4.15 -27.99
CA PRO A 391 18.86 -2.91 -28.77
C PRO A 391 17.39 -2.49 -28.95
N LEU A 392 16.42 -3.39 -28.74
CA LEU A 392 15.00 -3.07 -28.90
C LEU A 392 14.46 -2.25 -27.73
N THR A 393 14.74 -2.69 -26.50
CA THR A 393 14.19 -2.05 -25.29
C THR A 393 15.23 -1.28 -24.49
N GLY A 394 16.52 -1.36 -24.86
CA GLY A 394 17.62 -0.76 -24.11
C GLY A 394 18.03 -1.53 -22.85
N LYS A 395 17.46 -2.72 -22.61
CA LYS A 395 17.73 -3.55 -21.44
C LYS A 395 19.19 -3.97 -21.38
N LYS A 396 19.84 -3.77 -20.23
CA LYS A 396 21.26 -4.12 -20.01
C LYS A 396 21.50 -5.16 -18.93
N PHE A 397 20.54 -5.35 -18.03
CA PHE A 397 20.67 -6.27 -16.92
C PHE A 397 19.90 -7.57 -17.19
N PHE A 398 20.63 -8.67 -17.26
CA PHE A 398 20.11 -10.02 -17.48
C PHE A 398 20.72 -10.93 -16.42
N THR A 399 19.90 -11.80 -15.83
CA THR A 399 20.41 -12.84 -14.91
C THR A 399 20.52 -14.18 -15.61
N GLN A 400 19.84 -14.36 -16.75
CA GLN A 400 19.75 -15.62 -17.46
C GLN A 400 19.24 -15.47 -18.89
N ARG A 401 19.47 -16.50 -19.71
CA ARG A 401 18.66 -16.79 -20.90
C ARG A 401 17.30 -17.34 -20.49
N ILE A 402 16.32 -17.33 -21.39
CA ILE A 402 15.04 -18.03 -21.22
C ILE A 402 15.01 -19.16 -22.25
N GLU A 403 15.33 -20.38 -21.81
CA GLU A 403 15.51 -21.52 -22.71
C GLU A 403 15.27 -22.90 -22.08
N LYS A 404 15.06 -22.99 -20.75
CA LYS A 404 14.93 -24.27 -20.05
C LYS A 404 13.46 -24.61 -19.79
N PRO A 405 12.85 -25.55 -20.54
CA PRO A 405 11.47 -25.94 -20.27
C PRO A 405 11.32 -26.66 -18.91
N PRO A 406 10.11 -26.66 -18.31
CA PRO A 406 8.91 -25.99 -18.79
C PRO A 406 9.02 -24.46 -18.74
N PHE A 407 8.44 -23.80 -19.74
CA PHE A 407 8.21 -22.35 -19.74
C PHE A 407 6.98 -22.05 -18.89
N TYR A 408 7.02 -20.95 -18.16
CA TYR A 408 5.90 -20.43 -17.37
C TYR A 408 5.46 -19.10 -17.95
N PHE A 409 4.16 -18.95 -18.17
CA PHE A 409 3.62 -17.75 -18.79
C PHE A 409 2.19 -17.46 -18.33
N GLY A 410 1.83 -16.18 -18.30
CA GLY A 410 0.48 -15.70 -17.96
C GLY A 410 0.27 -14.26 -18.41
N GLU A 411 -0.99 -13.86 -18.55
CA GLU A 411 -1.33 -12.46 -18.85
C GLU A 411 -1.16 -11.62 -17.59
N GLU A 412 -0.66 -10.41 -17.76
CA GLU A 412 -0.43 -9.45 -16.72
C GLU A 412 -1.04 -8.10 -17.10
N GLN A 413 -1.54 -7.40 -16.10
CA GLN A 413 -2.20 -6.11 -16.24
C GLN A 413 -1.79 -5.18 -15.10
N ILE A 414 -2.20 -3.92 -15.20
CA ILE A 414 -1.88 -2.92 -14.17
C ILE A 414 -2.89 -2.95 -13.03
N TYR A 415 -2.36 -2.76 -11.81
CA TYR A 415 -3.13 -2.53 -10.60
C TYR A 415 -2.71 -1.21 -9.96
N VAL A 416 -3.69 -0.47 -9.43
CA VAL A 416 -3.41 0.74 -8.64
C VAL A 416 -2.93 0.31 -7.25
N HIS A 417 -1.72 0.74 -6.86
CA HIS A 417 -1.07 0.18 -5.67
C HIS A 417 -0.98 1.12 -4.48
N THR A 418 -0.43 2.32 -4.66
CA THR A 418 -0.32 3.32 -3.58
C THR A 418 -0.51 4.72 -4.14
N THR A 419 -1.03 5.61 -3.32
CA THR A 419 -1.06 7.05 -3.62
C THR A 419 0.21 7.73 -3.14
N LEU A 420 0.70 8.70 -3.91
CA LEU A 420 1.89 9.51 -3.60
C LEU A 420 1.51 10.95 -3.23
N ASP A 421 0.31 11.37 -3.64
CA ASP A 421 -0.38 12.54 -3.10
C ASP A 421 -0.99 12.22 -1.72
N GLY A 422 -1.19 13.24 -0.90
CA GLY A 422 -1.75 13.07 0.43
C GLY A 422 -1.56 14.29 1.35
N ILE A 423 -1.83 14.11 2.64
CA ILE A 423 -1.68 15.16 3.65
C ILE A 423 -0.22 15.58 3.74
N LEU A 424 0.06 16.88 3.72
CA LEU A 424 1.40 17.39 3.96
C LEU A 424 1.67 17.44 5.47
N THR A 425 2.77 16.83 5.91
CA THR A 425 3.21 16.84 7.31
C THR A 425 4.60 17.45 7.47
N ASP A 426 5.04 17.73 8.68
CA ASP A 426 6.46 17.92 8.95
C ASP A 426 7.17 16.58 9.24
N ALA A 427 8.48 16.64 9.52
CA ALA A 427 9.26 15.45 9.88
C ALA A 427 8.86 14.83 11.24
N GLN A 428 8.02 15.50 12.03
CA GLN A 428 7.46 15.02 13.30
C GLN A 428 6.01 14.52 13.15
N ALA A 429 5.58 14.28 11.91
CA ALA A 429 4.25 13.80 11.53
C ALA A 429 3.10 14.80 11.83
N GLN A 430 3.39 16.06 12.17
CA GLN A 430 2.36 17.08 12.40
C GLN A 430 1.80 17.57 11.08
N VAL A 431 0.47 17.69 10.96
CA VAL A 431 -0.19 18.18 9.74
C VAL A 431 0.13 19.65 9.53
N ARG A 432 0.57 20.01 8.34
CA ARG A 432 0.83 21.41 7.95
C ARG A 432 -0.49 22.16 7.75
N ALA A 433 -0.59 23.35 8.32
CA ALA A 433 -1.76 24.21 8.20
C ALA A 433 -1.69 25.07 6.93
N GLN A 434 -2.84 25.33 6.30
CA GLN A 434 -2.96 26.27 5.18
C GLN A 434 -2.56 27.70 5.57
N THR A 435 -2.71 28.06 6.86
CA THR A 435 -2.31 29.35 7.42
C THR A 435 -0.80 29.46 7.71
N GLY A 436 -0.03 28.41 7.41
CA GLY A 436 1.37 28.28 7.82
C GLY A 436 1.53 27.61 9.18
N GLY A 437 2.71 27.01 9.40
CA GLY A 437 3.00 26.24 10.62
C GLY A 437 2.38 24.84 10.61
N VAL A 438 1.94 24.38 11.77
CA VAL A 438 1.32 23.06 11.97
C VAL A 438 -0.04 23.22 12.64
N ILE A 439 -0.95 22.27 12.41
CA ILE A 439 -2.22 22.20 13.12
C ILE A 439 -1.98 21.53 14.48
N PRO A 440 -2.16 22.24 15.61
CA PRO A 440 -1.83 21.68 16.91
C PRO A 440 -2.62 20.39 17.21
N GLY A 441 -1.95 19.34 17.68
CA GLY A 441 -2.59 18.08 18.04
C GLY A 441 -3.15 17.28 16.86
N LEU A 442 -2.90 17.68 15.61
CA LEU A 442 -3.28 16.88 14.43
C LEU A 442 -2.03 16.32 13.75
N PHE A 443 -2.00 15.00 13.61
CA PHE A 443 -0.90 14.25 13.02
C PHE A 443 -1.41 13.37 11.88
N ALA A 444 -0.51 12.97 10.98
CA ALA A 444 -0.81 11.97 9.95
C ALA A 444 0.38 11.05 9.68
N ALA A 445 0.11 9.77 9.42
CA ALA A 445 1.15 8.76 9.18
C ALA A 445 0.70 7.66 8.21
N GLY A 446 1.66 7.07 7.49
CA GLY A 446 1.43 6.04 6.47
C GLY A 446 1.12 6.63 5.10
N GLU A 447 0.41 5.87 4.26
CA GLU A 447 0.09 6.24 2.86
C GLU A 447 -0.77 7.50 2.73
N VAL A 448 -1.49 7.89 3.79
CA VAL A 448 -2.30 9.12 3.77
C VAL A 448 -1.43 10.39 3.66
N VAL A 449 -0.11 10.30 3.88
CA VAL A 449 0.83 11.42 3.79
C VAL A 449 1.44 11.50 2.40
N GLY A 450 1.37 12.68 1.78
CA GLY A 450 1.84 12.92 0.42
C GLY A 450 3.28 13.41 0.33
N GLY A 451 3.88 13.26 -0.86
CA GLY A 451 5.16 13.86 -1.22
C GLY A 451 6.41 13.27 -0.55
N ILE A 452 6.28 12.22 0.26
CA ILE A 452 7.43 11.58 0.94
C ILE A 452 8.43 11.05 -0.10
N PHE A 453 7.93 10.32 -1.09
CA PHE A 453 8.77 9.55 -2.02
C PHE A 453 8.93 10.19 -3.40
N GLY A 454 8.27 11.31 -3.69
CA GLY A 454 8.25 11.88 -5.04
C GLY A 454 7.31 11.11 -5.97
N PHE A 455 7.69 10.93 -7.23
CA PHE A 455 6.85 10.36 -8.30
C PHE A 455 6.78 8.83 -8.36
N ASP A 456 7.62 8.13 -7.60
CA ASP A 456 7.57 6.68 -7.45
C ASP A 456 8.12 6.28 -6.08
N ARG A 457 7.69 5.14 -5.53
CA ARG A 457 8.08 4.70 -4.18
C ARG A 457 9.09 3.56 -4.23
N LEU A 458 10.23 3.76 -3.56
CA LEU A 458 11.25 2.74 -3.34
C LEU A 458 10.64 1.43 -2.78
N GLY A 459 11.05 0.30 -3.35
CA GLY A 459 10.65 -1.03 -2.90
C GLY A 459 10.87 -1.23 -1.40
N GLY A 460 9.85 -1.74 -0.69
CA GLY A 460 9.88 -1.94 0.77
C GLY A 460 9.74 -0.69 1.65
N ALA A 461 9.91 0.52 1.10
CA ALA A 461 9.87 1.75 1.91
C ALA A 461 8.47 2.13 2.41
N GLY A 462 7.40 1.64 1.79
CA GLY A 462 6.02 1.92 2.21
C GLY A 462 5.68 1.33 3.58
N ILE A 463 6.08 0.08 3.84
CA ILE A 463 5.91 -0.55 5.16
C ILE A 463 6.83 0.13 6.18
N THR A 464 8.07 0.45 5.80
CA THR A 464 8.99 1.22 6.66
C THR A 464 8.40 2.56 7.07
N ASN A 465 7.79 3.30 6.14
CA ASN A 465 7.08 4.55 6.43
C ASN A 465 5.95 4.35 7.45
N CYS A 466 5.08 3.35 7.24
CA CYS A 466 4.01 3.03 8.18
C CYS A 466 4.54 2.77 9.60
N LEU A 467 5.60 2.00 9.75
CA LEU A 467 6.18 1.68 11.05
C LEU A 467 6.86 2.89 11.70
N VAL A 468 7.77 3.56 10.97
CA VAL A 468 8.58 4.65 11.53
C VAL A 468 7.74 5.89 11.77
N MET A 469 7.01 6.38 10.76
CA MET A 469 6.19 7.59 10.92
C MET A 469 4.97 7.32 11.79
N GLY A 470 4.45 6.10 11.81
CA GLY A 470 3.44 5.67 12.78
C GLY A 470 3.95 5.79 14.21
N ARG A 471 5.16 5.28 14.50
CA ARG A 471 5.79 5.40 15.83
C ARG A 471 5.98 6.86 16.22
N ILE A 472 6.56 7.67 15.33
CA ILE A 472 6.79 9.09 15.56
C ILE A 472 5.47 9.80 15.89
N ALA A 473 4.42 9.60 15.08
CA ALA A 473 3.11 10.20 15.32
C ALA A 473 2.53 9.80 16.69
N GLY A 474 2.64 8.53 17.08
CA GLY A 474 2.19 8.03 18.37
C GLY A 474 2.91 8.69 19.56
N GLN A 475 4.25 8.80 19.48
CA GLN A 475 5.07 9.45 20.51
C GLN A 475 4.76 10.95 20.64
N ARG A 476 4.75 11.67 19.51
CA ARG A 476 4.50 13.12 19.48
C ARG A 476 3.08 13.47 19.92
N ALA A 477 2.10 12.63 19.62
CA ALA A 477 0.73 12.82 20.09
C ALA A 477 0.61 12.83 21.62
N VAL A 478 1.49 12.12 22.34
CA VAL A 478 1.52 12.12 23.82
C VAL A 478 2.33 13.29 24.36
N GLU A 479 3.49 13.59 23.77
CA GLU A 479 4.35 14.70 24.22
C GLU A 479 3.66 16.06 24.10
N CYS A 480 2.88 16.29 23.03
CA CYS A 480 2.11 17.52 22.87
C CYS A 480 1.07 17.75 23.99
N GLN A 481 0.73 16.72 24.77
CA GLN A 481 -0.18 16.82 25.92
C GLN A 481 0.56 17.15 27.23
N SER A 482 1.88 16.95 27.27
CA SER A 482 2.69 17.13 28.49
C SER A 482 3.30 18.54 28.59
N GLY A 483 3.15 19.36 27.54
CA GLY A 483 3.65 20.74 27.46
C GLY A 483 2.62 21.82 27.79
N THR A 484 1.44 21.43 28.30
CA THR A 484 0.40 22.29 28.89
C THR A 484 0.30 22.01 30.37
#